data_AF-A0A946IBR6-F1
#
_entry.id   AF-A0A946IBR6-F1
#
_cell.length_a   1.000
_cell.length_b   1.000
_cell.length_c   1.000
_cell.angle_alpha   90.00
_cell.angle_beta   90.00
_cell.angle_gamma   90.00
#
_symmetry.space_group_name_H-M   'P 1'
#
loop_
_entity.id
_entity.type
_entity.pdbx_description
1 polymer ?
#
loop_
_entity_poly.entity_id
_entity_poly.type
_entity_poly.pdbx_seq_one_letter_code
_entity_poly.pdbx_strand_id
1 'polypeptide(L)' 'MIDFCSVDALELPDGASISDAILLLGIPVEQVGLVSIDGQAVSRAKRDDFILVEGNEMVVMAPLTGG' A
#
# COMPACT_ATOMS: atom_id res chain seq x y z
N MET A 1 -8.51 13.58 13.16
CA MET A 1 -9.34 13.02 12.08
C MET A 1 -8.38 12.25 11.21
N ILE A 2 -8.34 10.92 11.33
CA ILE A 2 -7.49 10.11 10.46
C ILE A 2 -8.27 9.99 9.16
N ASP A 3 -7.75 10.64 8.12
CA ASP A 3 -8.30 10.57 6.77
C ASP A 3 -7.90 9.19 6.22
N PHE A 4 -8.81 8.22 6.36
CA PHE A 4 -8.66 6.94 5.69
C PHE A 4 -9.01 7.18 4.23
N CYS A 5 -8.00 7.43 3.39
CA CYS A 5 -8.14 7.34 1.94
C CYS A 5 -8.44 5.88 1.57
N SER A 6 -9.69 5.48 1.75
CA SER A 6 -10.22 4.19 1.28
C SER A 6 -10.59 4.40 -0.17
N VAL A 7 -9.71 3.97 -1.06
CA VAL A 7 -9.99 3.94 -2.50
C VAL A 7 -10.71 2.63 -2.78
N ASP A 8 -11.91 2.72 -3.35
CA ASP A 8 -12.78 1.55 -3.63
C ASP A 8 -12.18 0.64 -4.70
N ALA A 9 -11.49 1.23 -5.69
CA ALA A 9 -10.73 0.51 -6.71
C ALA A 9 -9.56 1.39 -7.22
N LEU A 10 -8.37 0.79 -7.34
CA LEU A 10 -7.19 1.44 -7.90
C LEU A 10 -6.76 0.67 -9.16
N GLU A 11 -6.78 1.36 -10.31
CA GLU A 11 -6.24 0.79 -11.55
C GLU A 11 -4.72 0.87 -11.54
N LEU A 12 -4.08 -0.29 -11.69
CA LEU A 12 -2.63 -0.44 -11.70
C LEU A 12 -2.20 -1.09 -13.03
N PRO A 13 -1.05 -0.69 -13.59
CA PRO A 13 -0.50 -1.40 -14.75
C PRO A 13 -0.16 -2.85 -14.39
N ASP A 14 -0.23 -3.74 -15.39
CA ASP A 14 0.16 -5.13 -15.21
C ASP A 14 1.59 -5.25 -14.69
N GLY A 15 1.78 -5.98 -13.59
CA GLY A 15 3.08 -6.13 -12.95
C GLY A 15 3.48 -4.97 -12.03
N ALA A 16 2.55 -4.08 -11.67
CA ALA A 16 2.81 -3.04 -10.68
C ALA A 16 3.22 -3.62 -9.32
N SER A 17 4.20 -2.99 -8.69
CA SER A 17 4.58 -3.32 -7.32
C SER A 17 3.69 -2.59 -6.30
N ILE A 18 3.80 -2.98 -5.03
CA ILE A 18 3.16 -2.25 -3.93
C ILE A 18 3.65 -0.79 -3.90
N SER A 19 4.93 -0.54 -4.20
CA SER A 19 5.50 0.80 -4.24
C SER A 19 4.85 1.67 -5.31
N ASP A 20 4.58 1.12 -6.49
CA ASP A 20 3.87 1.82 -7.57
C ASP A 20 2.44 2.19 -7.15
N ALA A 21 1.74 1.25 -6.50
CA ALA A 21 0.38 1.51 -6.02
C ALA A 21 0.33 2.61 -4.96
N ILE A 22 1.27 2.62 -4.02
CA ILE A 22 1.42 3.69 -3.02
C ILE A 22 1.67 5.06 -3.68
N LEU A 23 2.53 5.10 -4.70
CA LEU A 23 2.83 6.33 -5.44
C LEU A 23 1.61 6.83 -6.21
N LEU A 24 0.85 5.94 -6.84
CA LEU A 24 -0.38 6.28 -7.56
C LEU A 24 -1.49 6.78 -6.65
N LEU A 25 -1.55 6.29 -5.40
CA LEU A 25 -2.42 6.84 -4.36
C LEU A 25 -1.99 8.23 -3.88
N GLY A 26 -0.83 8.74 -4.34
CA GLY A 26 -0.27 10.02 -3.91
C GLY A 26 0.27 10.00 -2.49
N ILE A 27 0.46 8.80 -1.91
CA ILE A 27 0.95 8.65 -0.54
C ILE A 27 2.48 8.62 -0.58
N PRO A 28 3.18 9.51 0.12
CA PRO A 28 4.63 9.46 0.20
C PRO A 28 5.05 8.16 0.88
N VAL A 29 6.00 7.42 0.29
CA VAL A 29 6.49 6.14 0.84
C VAL A 29 7.04 6.25 2.27
N GLU A 30 7.50 7.44 2.66
CA GLU A 30 7.94 7.81 4.00
C GLU A 30 6.79 7.95 5.02
N GLN A 31 5.57 8.21 4.55
CA GLN A 31 4.34 8.25 5.34
C GLN A 31 3.59 6.91 5.31
N VAL A 32 4.17 5.86 4.72
CA VAL A 32 3.61 4.50 4.74
C VAL A 32 4.24 3.67 5.83
N GLY A 33 3.42 3.33 6.83
CA GLY A 33 3.78 2.49 7.96
C GLY A 33 3.66 1.01 7.62
N LEU A 34 2.47 0.46 7.85
CA LEU A 34 2.13 -0.93 7.59
C LEU A 34 1.41 -1.07 6.24
N VAL A 35 1.74 -2.11 5.52
CA VAL A 35 1.02 -2.52 4.31
C VAL A 35 0.63 -3.97 4.47
N SER A 36 -0.61 -4.31 4.18
CA SER A 36 -1.09 -5.69 4.16
C SER A 36 -1.75 -5.97 2.81
N ILE A 37 -1.42 -7.13 2.22
CA ILE A 37 -2.05 -7.65 1.00
C ILE A 37 -2.82 -8.91 1.37
N ASP A 38 -4.12 -8.95 1.09
CA ASP A 38 -5.01 -10.08 1.44
C ASP A 38 -4.88 -10.51 2.92
N GLY A 39 -4.76 -9.52 3.81
CA GLY A 39 -4.57 -9.73 5.25
C GLY A 39 -3.16 -10.14 5.67
N GLN A 40 -2.21 -10.30 4.74
CA GLN A 40 -0.82 -10.62 5.04
C GLN A 40 0.04 -9.34 5.08
N ALA A 41 0.69 -9.09 6.22
CA ALA A 41 1.58 -7.94 6.38
C ALA A 41 2.82 -8.05 5.48
N VAL A 42 3.03 -7.07 4.61
CA VAL A 42 4.20 -6.96 3.73
C VAL A 42 5.17 -5.92 4.29
N SER A 43 6.38 -6.39 4.60
CA SER A 43 7.47 -5.53 5.09
C SER A 43 7.94 -4.56 4.01
N ARG A 44 8.41 -3.37 4.42
CA ARG A 44 8.91 -2.33 3.50
C ARG A 44 9.94 -2.85 2.49
N ALA A 45 10.86 -3.70 2.91
CA ALA A 45 11.90 -4.27 2.05
C ALA A 45 11.37 -5.19 0.93
N LYS A 46 10.13 -5.69 1.06
CA LYS A 46 9.49 -6.58 0.07
C LYS A 46 8.49 -5.86 -0.82
N ARG A 47 8.24 -4.56 -0.62
CA ARG A 47 7.21 -3.82 -1.37
C ARG A 47 7.52 -3.69 -2.86
N ASP A 48 8.79 -3.49 -3.19
CA ASP A 48 9.27 -3.44 -4.58
C ASP A 48 9.27 -4.81 -5.27
N ASP A 49 9.46 -5.88 -4.50
CA ASP A 49 9.56 -7.25 -5.01
C ASP A 49 8.18 -7.92 -5.11
N PHE A 50 7.20 -7.41 -4.38
CA PHE A 50 5.84 -7.93 -4.37
C PHE A 50 5.04 -7.32 -5.51
N ILE A 51 4.69 -8.16 -6.48
CA ILE A 51 3.85 -7.82 -7.61
C ILE A 51 2.38 -7.97 -7.23
N LEU A 52 1.62 -6.89 -7.41
CA LEU A 52 0.17 -6.90 -7.21
C LEU A 52 -0.50 -7.59 -8.39
N VAL A 53 -1.50 -8.40 -8.09
CA VAL A 53 -2.36 -9.05 -9.07
C VAL A 53 -3.78 -8.52 -8.94
N GLU A 54 -4.54 -8.61 -10.04
CA GLU A 54 -5.95 -8.22 -10.05
C GLU A 54 -6.73 -8.94 -8.94
N GLY A 55 -7.53 -8.18 -8.20
CA GLY A 55 -8.33 -8.70 -7.08
C GLY A 55 -7.62 -8.74 -5.73
N ASN A 56 -6.33 -8.40 -5.64
CA ASN A 56 -5.68 -8.24 -4.33
C ASN A 56 -6.29 -7.10 -3.52
N GLU A 57 -6.59 -7.37 -2.25
CA GLU A 57 -6.95 -6.33 -1.29
C GLU A 57 -5.69 -5.74 -0.66
N MET A 58 -5.41 -4.46 -0.91
CA MET A 58 -4.30 -3.75 -0.28
C MET A 58 -4.80 -2.79 0.80
N VAL A 59 -4.27 -2.96 2.00
CA VAL A 59 -4.50 -2.05 3.14
C VAL A 59 -3.20 -1.32 3.46
N VAL A 60 -3.23 0.00 3.40
CA VAL A 60 -2.11 0.87 3.75
C VAL A 60 -2.44 1.65 5.00
N MET A 61 -1.58 1.57 6.01
CA MET A 61 -1.72 2.30 7.26
C MET A 61 -0.56 3.27 7.44
N ALA A 62 -0.86 4.46 7.96
CA ALA A 62 0.15 5.42 8.39
C ALA A 62 1.06 4.80 9.47
N PRO A 63 2.34 5.21 9.56
CA PRO A 63 3.23 4.75 10.61
C PRO A 63 2.66 5.11 11.98
N LEU A 64 2.55 4.12 12.85
CA LEU A 64 2.21 4.29 14.26
C LEU A 64 3.45 4.86 14.99
N THR A 65 3.90 6.05 14.62
CA THR A 65 4.81 6.84 15.45
C THR A 65 3.96 7.57 16.49
N GLY A 66 3.48 6.81 17.49
CA GLY A 66 2.99 7.37 18.74
C GLY A 66 4.18 7.62 19.66
N GLY A 67 4.36 8.86 20.10
CA GLY A 67 5.19 9.18 21.26
C GLY A 67 4.51 8.79 22.56
#